data_AF-A0A1E3B4A0-F1
#
_entry.id   AF-A0A1E3B4A0-F1
#
_cell.length_a   1.000
_cell.length_b   1.000
_cell.length_c   1.000
_cell.angle_alpha   90.00
_cell.angle_beta   90.00
_cell.angle_gamma   90.00
#
_symmetry.space_group_name_H-M   'P 1'
#
loop_
_entity.id
_entity.type
_entity.pdbx_description
1 polymer ?
#
loop_
_entity_poly.entity_id
_entity_poly.type
_entity_poly.pdbx_seq_one_letter_code
_entity_poly.pdbx_strand_id
1 'polypeptide(L)'
;MDLIHVYAVNASTGWLAECKGVEFPAGSGPRHGFFTSEGEQTRLYTVSELGGELTVFNVSYPAYGCPAFHKLQSTIPYPNGTLPSGATPAGIQIREKDVYVSLRSDQSYPGIESDSIATSFINDDGTATFHSLTPSYGKVPRTLVVNDAGDLVAIGNQASASVVVVRRLETGELGEVVGRVLVGETGTVGTAEGLSSVVWG
;
A
#
# COMPACT_ATOMS: atom_id res chain seq x y z
N MET A 1 14.82 13.55 10.46
CA MET A 1 14.45 13.04 9.11
C MET A 1 13.97 11.63 9.30
N ASP A 2 12.96 11.22 8.53
CA ASP A 2 12.55 9.82 8.49
C ASP A 2 13.31 9.11 7.38
N LEU A 3 13.47 7.79 7.49
CA LEU A 3 14.35 7.02 6.62
C LEU A 3 13.71 5.70 6.20
N ILE A 4 13.97 5.30 4.95
CA ILE A 4 13.98 3.89 4.57
C ILE A 4 15.43 3.41 4.65
N HIS A 5 15.68 2.40 5.48
CA HIS A 5 17.00 1.77 5.55
C HIS A 5 17.18 0.77 4.40
N VAL A 6 18.36 0.78 3.79
CA VAL A 6 18.69 -0.07 2.65
C VAL A 6 19.83 -0.98 3.05
N TYR A 7 19.72 -2.27 2.71
CA TYR A 7 20.76 -3.25 2.96
C TYR A 7 21.01 -4.08 1.70
N ALA A 8 22.28 -4.28 1.34
CA ALA A 8 22.68 -5.24 0.34
C ALA A 8 22.84 -6.62 0.99
N VAL A 9 22.23 -7.65 0.40
CA VAL A 9 22.31 -9.02 0.92
C VAL A 9 23.48 -9.74 0.25
N ASN A 10 24.40 -10.26 1.06
CA ASN A 10 25.40 -11.19 0.57
C ASN A 10 24.72 -12.56 0.31
N ALA A 11 24.62 -12.96 -0.95
CA ALA A 11 23.90 -14.18 -1.34
C ALA A 11 24.54 -15.48 -0.82
N SER A 12 25.85 -15.50 -0.56
CA SER A 12 26.53 -16.72 -0.08
C SER A 12 26.51 -16.85 1.45
N THR A 13 26.51 -15.74 2.18
CA THR A 13 26.52 -15.75 3.66
C THR A 13 25.20 -15.39 4.31
N GLY A 14 24.29 -14.75 3.56
CA GLY A 14 23.04 -14.17 4.08
C GLY A 14 23.24 -12.87 4.89
N TRP A 15 24.46 -12.35 5.00
CA TRP A 15 24.73 -11.17 5.81
C TRP A 15 24.29 -9.89 5.10
N LEU A 16 23.84 -8.92 5.91
CA LEU A 16 23.42 -7.60 5.44
C LEU A 16 24.58 -6.61 5.53
N ALA A 17 24.84 -5.91 4.43
CA ALA A 17 25.72 -4.74 4.41
C ALA A 17 24.85 -3.48 4.31
N GLU A 18 25.03 -2.56 5.25
CA GLU A 18 24.26 -1.30 5.26
C GLU A 18 24.64 -0.41 4.07
N CYS A 19 23.61 0.12 3.43
CA CYS A 19 23.71 1.07 2.33
C CYS A 19 23.22 2.45 2.77
N LYS A 20 23.47 3.46 1.94
CA LYS A 20 22.85 4.77 2.15
C LYS A 20 21.33 4.63 2.10
N GLY A 21 20.66 5.03 3.18
CA GLY A 21 19.19 5.04 3.26
C GLY A 21 18.55 6.07 2.32
N VAL A 22 17.24 5.92 2.12
CA VAL A 22 16.41 6.89 1.38
C VAL A 22 15.81 7.86 2.38
N GLU A 23 16.13 9.15 2.21
CA GLU A 23 15.66 10.21 3.10
C GLU A 23 14.24 10.65 2.75
N PHE A 24 13.42 10.80 3.80
CA PHE A 24 12.10 11.39 3.74
C PHE A 24 12.06 12.65 4.63
N PRO A 25 11.19 13.63 4.31
CA PRO A 25 10.89 14.73 5.22
C PRO A 25 10.59 14.22 6.64
N ALA A 26 11.00 15.00 7.64
CA ALA A 26 10.72 14.64 9.03
C ALA A 26 9.20 14.61 9.27
N GLY A 27 8.68 13.51 9.84
CA GLY A 27 7.26 13.33 10.07
C GLY A 27 6.50 12.75 8.89
N SER A 28 7.18 12.29 7.82
CA SER A 28 6.53 11.54 6.74
C SER A 28 6.08 10.15 7.21
N GLY A 29 6.88 9.45 8.02
CA GLY A 29 6.60 8.09 8.46
C GLY A 29 6.41 7.08 7.31
N PRO A 30 7.42 6.85 6.45
CA PRO A 30 7.36 5.82 5.41
C PRO A 30 7.08 4.45 6.07
N ARG A 31 6.03 3.77 5.61
CA ARG A 31 5.45 2.63 6.32
C ARG A 31 5.65 1.33 5.55
N HIS A 32 5.01 1.21 4.38
CA HIS A 32 5.05 0.04 3.52
C HIS A 32 5.53 0.44 2.12
N GLY A 33 6.08 -0.53 1.38
CA GLY A 33 6.43 -0.35 -0.01
C GLY A 33 6.24 -1.61 -0.84
N PHE A 34 6.19 -1.44 -2.16
CA PHE A 34 6.02 -2.50 -3.14
C PHE A 34 6.97 -2.26 -4.31
N PHE A 35 7.79 -3.26 -4.64
CA PHE A 35 8.67 -3.21 -5.80
C PHE A 35 7.96 -3.74 -7.04
N THR A 36 8.18 -3.10 -8.18
CA THR A 36 7.79 -3.62 -9.49
C THR A 36 9.00 -3.68 -10.41
N SER A 37 8.97 -4.62 -11.35
CA SER A 37 9.99 -4.76 -12.38
C SER A 37 9.30 -4.97 -13.73
N GLU A 38 9.54 -4.07 -14.68
CA GLU A 38 9.05 -4.14 -16.06
C GLU A 38 10.27 -4.08 -17.00
N GLY A 39 10.59 -5.22 -17.62
CA GLY A 39 11.85 -5.37 -18.33
C GLY A 39 13.05 -5.15 -17.40
N GLU A 40 13.93 -4.22 -17.76
CA GLU A 40 15.10 -3.84 -16.95
C GLU A 40 14.79 -2.73 -15.92
N GLN A 41 13.63 -2.10 -16.00
CA GLN A 41 13.28 -1.00 -15.11
C GLN A 41 12.68 -1.54 -13.81
N THR A 42 13.33 -1.23 -12.69
CA THR A 42 12.79 -1.49 -11.35
C THR A 42 12.31 -0.21 -10.72
N ARG A 43 11.17 -0.28 -10.02
CA ARG A 43 10.57 0.83 -9.28
C ARG A 43 10.17 0.40 -7.89
N LEU A 44 10.19 1.35 -6.97
CA LEU A 44 9.67 1.20 -5.61
C LEU A 44 8.55 2.22 -5.40
N TYR A 45 7.39 1.73 -5.00
CA TYR A 45 6.25 2.54 -4.58
C TYR A 45 6.12 2.43 -3.07
N THR A 46 6.08 3.55 -2.37
CA THR A 46 5.99 3.57 -0.89
C THR A 46 4.83 4.42 -0.44
N VAL A 47 4.18 4.02 0.65
CA VAL A 47 3.19 4.85 1.33
C VAL A 47 3.73 5.34 2.66
N SER A 48 3.53 6.63 2.91
CA SER A 48 3.90 7.32 4.14
C SER A 48 2.65 7.48 5.02
N GLU A 49 2.68 6.89 6.21
CA GLU A 49 1.55 6.86 7.15
C GLU A 49 1.16 8.26 7.62
N LEU A 50 2.15 9.03 8.09
CA LEU A 50 1.94 10.33 8.72
C LEU A 50 1.86 11.45 7.67
N GLY A 51 2.65 11.36 6.62
CA GLY A 51 2.65 12.31 5.50
C GLY A 51 1.49 12.12 4.53
N GLY A 52 0.86 10.93 4.51
CA GLY A 52 -0.28 10.65 3.64
C GLY A 52 0.07 10.38 2.17
N GLU A 53 1.36 10.33 1.83
CA GLU A 53 1.83 10.32 0.45
C GLU A 53 2.11 8.90 -0.07
N LEU A 54 1.77 8.68 -1.34
CA LEU A 54 2.36 7.68 -2.22
C LEU A 54 3.59 8.31 -2.90
N THR A 55 4.75 7.70 -2.71
CA THR A 55 6.02 8.14 -3.31
C THR A 55 6.55 7.06 -4.24
N VAL A 56 6.99 7.46 -5.43
CA VAL A 56 7.53 6.55 -6.46
C VAL A 56 9.01 6.82 -6.64
N PHE A 57 9.81 5.77 -6.73
CA PHE A 57 11.25 5.83 -7.00
C PHE A 57 11.59 4.93 -8.18
N ASN A 58 12.45 5.43 -9.08
CA ASN A 58 13.24 4.56 -9.93
C ASN A 58 14.38 3.95 -9.10
N VAL A 59 14.63 2.66 -9.30
CA VAL A 59 15.68 1.93 -8.61
C VAL A 59 16.71 1.46 -9.62
N SER A 60 17.97 1.87 -9.43
CA SER A 60 19.09 1.46 -10.27
C SER A 60 20.00 0.51 -9.50
N TYR A 61 20.43 -0.55 -10.18
CA TYR A 61 21.30 -1.58 -9.62
C TYR A 61 22.66 -1.52 -10.32
N PRO A 62 23.66 -0.87 -9.72
CA PRO A 62 25.02 -0.92 -10.26
C PRO A 62 25.56 -2.36 -10.19
N ALA A 63 26.53 -2.68 -11.05
CA ALA A 63 27.17 -4.00 -11.08
C ALA A 63 27.79 -4.41 -9.74
N TYR A 64 28.18 -3.43 -8.92
CA TYR A 64 28.73 -3.62 -7.58
C TYR A 64 28.18 -2.56 -6.63
N GLY A 65 28.00 -2.95 -5.36
CA GLY A 65 27.60 -2.04 -4.30
C GLY A 65 26.09 -1.98 -4.06
N CYS A 66 25.61 -0.80 -3.66
CA CYS A 66 24.25 -0.58 -3.19
C CYS A 66 23.31 -0.12 -4.31
N PRO A 67 22.02 -0.50 -4.27
CA PRO A 67 21.03 0.11 -5.16
C PRO A 67 20.89 1.60 -4.87
N ALA A 68 20.59 2.39 -5.90
CA ALA A 68 20.30 3.80 -5.78
C ALA A 68 18.82 4.07 -6.09
N PHE A 69 18.24 4.99 -5.33
CA PHE A 69 16.82 5.35 -5.40
C PHE A 69 16.67 6.78 -5.86
N HIS A 70 15.93 6.98 -6.94
CA HIS A 70 15.68 8.29 -7.54
C HIS A 70 14.19 8.59 -7.49
N LYS A 71 13.78 9.54 -6.63
CA LYS A 71 12.38 9.93 -6.49
C LYS A 71 11.84 10.48 -7.82
N LEU A 72 10.73 9.93 -8.27
CA LEU A 72 9.99 10.37 -9.45
C LEU A 72 8.80 11.25 -9.08
N GLN A 73 8.04 10.85 -8.06
CA GLN A 73 6.77 11.47 -7.72
C GLN A 73 6.49 11.37 -6.22
N SER A 74 5.75 12.35 -5.70
CA SER A 74 5.06 12.34 -4.40
C SER A 74 3.65 12.82 -4.66
N THR A 75 2.63 12.02 -4.33
CA THR A 75 1.23 12.41 -4.44
C THR A 75 0.43 11.85 -3.27
N ILE A 76 -0.74 12.44 -3.01
CA ILE A 76 -1.69 11.88 -2.04
C ILE A 76 -2.69 11.02 -2.83
N PRO A 77 -2.85 9.71 -2.51
CA PRO A 77 -3.73 8.80 -3.24
C PRO A 77 -5.19 8.99 -2.79
N TYR A 78 -5.73 10.19 -3.01
CA TYR A 78 -7.08 10.56 -2.61
C TYR A 78 -7.64 11.61 -3.58
N PRO A 79 -8.98 11.74 -3.73
CA PRO A 79 -9.58 12.81 -4.52
C PRO A 79 -9.01 14.19 -4.18
N ASN A 80 -8.66 14.95 -5.22
CA ASN A 80 -8.07 16.29 -5.12
C ASN A 80 -6.74 16.35 -4.35
N GLY A 81 -6.09 15.21 -4.10
CA GLY A 81 -4.80 15.13 -3.42
C GLY A 81 -4.84 15.61 -1.97
N THR A 82 -5.96 15.44 -1.25
CA THR A 82 -6.08 15.85 0.15
C THR A 82 -6.83 14.79 0.96
N LEU A 83 -6.18 14.23 1.98
CA LEU A 83 -6.82 13.26 2.88
C LEU A 83 -7.79 13.95 3.87
N PRO A 84 -8.88 13.26 4.27
CA PRO A 84 -9.70 13.69 5.40
C PRO A 84 -8.88 13.77 6.69
N SER A 85 -9.36 14.56 7.66
CA SER A 85 -8.70 14.68 8.96
C SER A 85 -8.64 13.31 9.67
N GLY A 86 -7.45 12.93 10.12
CA GLY A 86 -7.21 11.64 10.79
C GLY A 86 -7.06 10.45 9.85
N ALA A 87 -7.29 10.63 8.54
CA ALA A 87 -7.12 9.57 7.56
C ALA A 87 -5.63 9.34 7.25
N THR A 88 -5.21 8.08 7.18
CA THR A 88 -3.80 7.72 6.93
C THR A 88 -3.68 6.47 6.05
N PRO A 89 -2.74 6.43 5.10
CA PRO A 89 -2.38 5.22 4.38
C PRO A 89 -1.84 4.13 5.31
N ALA A 90 -1.99 2.86 4.90
CA ALA A 90 -1.44 1.73 5.63
C ALA A 90 -0.77 0.69 4.71
N GLY A 91 -1.56 -0.07 3.96
CA GLY A 91 -1.09 -1.11 3.06
C GLY A 91 -0.92 -0.59 1.64
N ILE A 92 0.00 -1.19 0.89
CA ILE A 92 0.12 -1.03 -0.56
C ILE A 92 0.24 -2.40 -1.20
N GLN A 93 -0.47 -2.61 -2.30
CA GLN A 93 -0.31 -3.74 -3.21
C GLN A 93 -0.32 -3.24 -4.64
N ILE A 94 0.44 -3.90 -5.51
CA ILE A 94 0.44 -3.59 -6.94
C ILE A 94 0.24 -4.88 -7.72
N ARG A 95 -0.68 -4.86 -8.68
CA ARG A 95 -0.85 -5.91 -9.68
C ARG A 95 -0.94 -5.24 -11.05
N GLU A 96 -0.10 -5.70 -11.98
CA GLU A 96 0.00 -5.09 -13.32
C GLU A 96 0.26 -3.58 -13.22
N LYS A 97 -0.66 -2.74 -13.70
CA LYS A 97 -0.56 -1.28 -13.64
C LYS A 97 -1.44 -0.65 -12.54
N ASP A 98 -1.96 -1.44 -11.60
CA ASP A 98 -2.88 -0.95 -10.58
C ASP A 98 -2.24 -0.93 -9.21
N VAL A 99 -2.30 0.22 -8.54
CA VAL A 99 -1.82 0.43 -7.18
C VAL A 99 -3.03 0.54 -6.26
N TYR A 100 -3.11 -0.37 -5.28
CA TYR A 100 -4.11 -0.35 -4.22
C TYR A 100 -3.48 0.12 -2.92
N VAL A 101 -3.98 1.22 -2.38
CA VAL A 101 -3.55 1.76 -1.08
C VAL A 101 -4.71 1.68 -0.11
N SER A 102 -4.53 1.01 1.03
CA SER A 102 -5.55 1.01 2.06
C SER A 102 -5.50 2.31 2.88
N LEU A 103 -6.66 2.94 3.10
CA LEU A 103 -6.81 4.18 3.84
C LEU A 103 -7.58 3.90 5.12
N ARG A 104 -7.02 4.27 6.27
CA ARG A 104 -7.65 4.08 7.57
C ARG A 104 -8.35 5.36 8.01
N SER A 105 -9.50 5.23 8.65
CA SER A 105 -10.24 6.32 9.27
C SER A 105 -10.64 7.44 8.31
N ASP A 106 -10.74 7.17 7.01
CA ASP A 106 -11.16 8.15 6.02
C ASP A 106 -12.69 8.29 5.95
N GLN A 107 -13.42 7.28 6.45
CA GLN A 107 -14.89 7.29 6.58
C GLN A 107 -15.62 7.64 5.28
N SER A 108 -15.03 7.30 4.13
CA SER A 108 -15.57 7.64 2.81
C SER A 108 -16.95 7.05 2.53
N TYR A 109 -17.34 6.01 3.26
CA TYR A 109 -18.61 5.29 3.08
C TYR A 109 -19.39 5.18 4.40
N PRO A 110 -19.92 6.31 4.93
CA PRO A 110 -20.60 6.33 6.23
C PRO A 110 -21.85 5.44 6.25
N GLY A 111 -22.58 5.34 5.13
CA GLY A 111 -23.81 4.52 5.05
C GLY A 111 -23.59 3.01 5.23
N ILE A 112 -22.36 2.53 5.11
CA ILE A 112 -21.98 1.14 5.35
C ILE A 112 -20.83 1.03 6.37
N GLU A 113 -20.60 2.09 7.14
CA GLU A 113 -19.59 2.14 8.22
C GLU A 113 -18.20 1.66 7.77
N SER A 114 -17.78 2.08 6.57
CA SER A 114 -16.57 1.60 5.91
C SER A 114 -15.58 2.71 5.59
N ASP A 115 -14.31 2.40 5.82
CA ASP A 115 -13.17 3.13 5.26
C ASP A 115 -12.93 2.67 3.79
N SER A 116 -11.92 3.20 3.12
CA SER A 116 -11.68 2.92 1.70
C SER A 116 -10.34 2.24 1.35
N ILE A 117 -10.32 1.68 0.14
CA ILE A 117 -9.12 1.39 -0.64
C ILE A 117 -9.07 2.41 -1.78
N ALA A 118 -7.95 3.13 -1.87
CA ALA A 118 -7.66 3.98 -3.02
C ALA A 118 -7.01 3.17 -4.14
N THR A 119 -7.51 3.35 -5.35
CA THR A 119 -6.93 2.79 -6.58
C THR A 119 -6.27 3.91 -7.37
N SER A 120 -5.02 3.69 -7.78
CA SER A 120 -4.28 4.54 -8.71
C SER A 120 -3.75 3.71 -9.87
N PHE A 121 -3.64 4.29 -11.05
CA PHE A 121 -3.05 3.62 -12.22
C PHE A 121 -1.64 4.12 -12.50
N ILE A 122 -0.75 3.20 -12.84
CA ILE A 122 0.63 3.45 -13.22
C ILE A 122 0.66 3.92 -14.68
N ASN A 123 1.13 5.14 -14.89
CA ASN A 123 1.41 5.71 -16.21
C ASN A 123 2.66 5.08 -16.81
N ASP A 124 2.88 5.26 -18.12
CA ASP A 124 4.02 4.67 -18.83
C ASP A 124 5.39 5.15 -18.31
N ASP A 125 5.48 6.35 -17.74
CA ASP A 125 6.69 6.86 -17.09
C ASP A 125 6.93 6.27 -15.68
N GLY A 126 5.97 5.51 -15.15
CA GLY A 126 6.00 4.89 -13.83
C GLY A 126 5.34 5.70 -12.73
N THR A 127 4.95 6.95 -12.98
CA THR A 127 4.16 7.73 -12.04
C THR A 127 2.78 7.10 -11.83
N ALA A 128 2.13 7.37 -10.71
CA ALA A 128 0.80 6.87 -10.39
C ALA A 128 -0.22 8.03 -10.37
N THR A 129 -1.35 7.82 -11.02
CA THR A 129 -2.49 8.75 -11.05
C THR A 129 -3.64 8.17 -10.25
N PHE A 130 -4.14 8.91 -9.26
CA PHE A 130 -5.35 8.53 -8.52
C PHE A 130 -6.53 8.31 -9.47
N HIS A 131 -7.27 7.22 -9.28
CA HIS A 131 -8.43 6.85 -10.10
C HIS A 131 -9.73 6.86 -9.29
N SER A 132 -9.82 6.04 -8.24
CA SER A 132 -11.07 5.85 -7.52
C SER A 132 -10.88 5.43 -6.06
N LEU A 133 -11.96 5.54 -5.29
CA LEU A 133 -12.11 4.90 -3.98
C LEU A 133 -13.09 3.74 -4.12
N THR A 134 -12.83 2.65 -3.40
CA THR A 134 -13.77 1.54 -3.19
C THR A 134 -13.89 1.27 -1.69
N PRO A 135 -15.08 0.93 -1.15
CA PRO A 135 -15.19 0.56 0.26
C PRO A 135 -14.31 -0.66 0.58
N SER A 136 -13.64 -0.60 1.72
CA SER A 136 -12.96 -1.75 2.32
C SER A 136 -13.93 -2.75 2.97
N TYR A 137 -15.21 -2.36 3.08
CA TYR A 137 -16.30 -3.07 3.74
C TYR A 137 -15.99 -3.37 5.22
N GLY A 138 -15.28 -2.45 5.86
CA GLY A 138 -14.95 -2.49 7.28
C GLY A 138 -14.16 -1.25 7.69
N LYS A 139 -13.64 -1.27 8.92
CA LYS A 139 -12.91 -0.16 9.51
C LYS A 139 -11.45 -0.50 9.69
N VAL A 140 -10.60 0.50 9.43
CA VAL A 140 -9.15 0.44 9.57
C VAL A 140 -8.56 -0.69 8.71
N PRO A 141 -8.71 -0.64 7.37
CA PRO A 141 -8.07 -1.61 6.48
C PRO A 141 -6.54 -1.48 6.58
N ARG A 142 -5.92 -2.39 7.34
CA ARG A 142 -4.51 -2.28 7.73
C ARG A 142 -3.57 -2.97 6.75
N THR A 143 -4.07 -4.01 6.09
CA THR A 143 -3.37 -4.78 5.07
C THR A 143 -4.34 -5.22 3.98
N LEU A 144 -3.80 -5.50 2.80
CA LEU A 144 -4.51 -6.06 1.69
C LEU A 144 -3.54 -6.92 0.88
N VAL A 145 -4.06 -7.88 0.12
CA VAL A 145 -3.28 -8.77 -0.74
C VAL A 145 -4.10 -9.13 -1.97
N VAL A 146 -3.47 -9.09 -3.14
CA VAL A 146 -4.04 -9.59 -4.40
C VAL A 146 -3.68 -11.07 -4.53
N ASN A 147 -4.62 -11.93 -4.93
CA ASN A 147 -4.34 -13.34 -5.14
C ASN A 147 -3.44 -13.60 -6.35
N ASP A 148 -2.88 -14.81 -6.46
CA ASP A 148 -1.96 -15.18 -7.54
C ASP A 148 -2.58 -15.05 -8.94
N ALA A 149 -3.87 -15.40 -9.08
CA ALA A 149 -4.61 -15.25 -10.34
C ALA A 149 -4.82 -13.77 -10.72
N GLY A 150 -4.76 -12.85 -9.76
CA GLY A 150 -4.90 -11.41 -10.00
C GLY A 150 -6.35 -10.94 -10.14
N ASP A 151 -7.33 -11.78 -9.82
CA ASP A 151 -8.76 -11.52 -10.01
C ASP A 151 -9.52 -11.30 -8.69
N LEU A 152 -8.84 -11.42 -7.55
CA LEU A 152 -9.40 -11.20 -6.21
C LEU A 152 -8.44 -10.40 -5.32
N VAL A 153 -9.01 -9.59 -4.43
CA VAL A 153 -8.28 -8.87 -3.37
C VAL A 153 -8.89 -9.21 -2.02
N ALA A 154 -8.07 -9.69 -1.08
CA ALA A 154 -8.45 -9.78 0.32
C ALA A 154 -8.02 -8.53 1.07
N ILE A 155 -8.95 -7.96 1.84
CA ILE A 155 -8.78 -6.74 2.61
C ILE A 155 -8.94 -7.09 4.09
N GLY A 156 -7.90 -6.81 4.88
CA GLY A 156 -7.88 -7.03 6.32
C GLY A 156 -8.27 -5.77 7.08
N ASN A 157 -9.50 -5.74 7.60
CA ASN A 157 -10.05 -4.66 8.40
C ASN A 157 -9.76 -4.89 9.87
N GLN A 158 -8.85 -4.11 10.44
CA GLN A 158 -8.36 -4.28 11.81
C GLN A 158 -9.49 -4.08 12.82
N ALA A 159 -10.10 -2.90 12.85
CA ALA A 159 -11.06 -2.54 13.89
C ALA A 159 -12.36 -3.33 13.76
N SER A 160 -12.79 -3.63 12.54
CA SER A 160 -13.95 -4.51 12.31
C SER A 160 -13.65 -6.00 12.49
N ALA A 161 -12.40 -6.38 12.75
CA ALA A 161 -11.93 -7.76 12.86
C ALA A 161 -12.43 -8.67 11.71
N SER A 162 -12.44 -8.15 10.49
CA SER A 162 -12.99 -8.83 9.32
C SER A 162 -11.98 -8.94 8.19
N VAL A 163 -12.07 -10.03 7.45
CA VAL A 163 -11.44 -10.18 6.13
C VAL A 163 -12.54 -10.16 5.09
N VAL A 164 -12.45 -9.24 4.13
CA VAL A 164 -13.39 -9.13 3.02
C VAL A 164 -12.64 -9.40 1.72
N VAL A 165 -13.23 -10.25 0.87
CA VAL A 165 -12.70 -10.56 -0.45
C VAL A 165 -13.58 -9.90 -1.49
N VAL A 166 -12.97 -9.10 -2.37
CA VAL A 166 -13.62 -8.43 -3.49
C VAL A 166 -13.04 -8.90 -4.81
N ARG A 167 -13.82 -8.80 -5.89
CA ARG A 167 -13.33 -8.99 -7.27
C ARG A 167 -12.34 -7.87 -7.64
N ARG A 168 -11.26 -8.22 -8.31
CA ARG A 168 -10.49 -7.28 -9.14
C ARG A 168 -10.93 -7.46 -10.59
N LEU A 169 -11.46 -6.41 -11.18
CA LEU A 169 -11.88 -6.42 -12.58
C LEU A 169 -10.66 -6.30 -13.50
N GLU A 170 -10.82 -6.67 -14.77
CA GLU A 170 -9.77 -6.48 -15.79
C GLU A 170 -9.38 -5.00 -15.97
N THR A 171 -10.27 -4.07 -15.63
CA THR A 171 -9.99 -2.62 -15.62
C THR A 171 -9.09 -2.19 -14.46
N GLY A 172 -8.77 -3.10 -13.53
CA GLY A 172 -8.07 -2.79 -12.29
C GLY A 172 -8.96 -2.28 -11.16
N GLU A 173 -10.23 -2.03 -11.42
CA GLU A 173 -11.17 -1.58 -10.41
C GLU A 173 -11.57 -2.73 -9.47
N LEU A 174 -11.89 -2.39 -8.23
CA LEU A 174 -12.39 -3.34 -7.25
C LEU A 174 -13.92 -3.41 -7.34
N GLY A 175 -14.44 -4.62 -7.59
CA GLY A 175 -15.85 -4.91 -7.84
C GLY A 175 -16.57 -5.46 -6.61
N GLU A 176 -17.53 -6.36 -6.85
CA GLU A 176 -18.37 -6.88 -5.76
C GLU A 176 -17.61 -7.69 -4.70
N VAL A 177 -18.18 -7.72 -3.49
CA VAL A 177 -17.77 -8.64 -2.43
C VAL A 177 -18.16 -10.07 -2.81
N VAL A 178 -17.18 -10.96 -2.83
CA VAL A 178 -17.39 -12.40 -3.09
C VAL A 178 -17.23 -13.26 -1.84
N GLY A 179 -16.68 -12.70 -0.75
CA GLY A 179 -16.53 -13.40 0.51
C GLY A 179 -16.30 -12.46 1.68
N ARG A 180 -16.73 -12.88 2.87
CA ARG A 180 -16.42 -12.19 4.12
C ARG A 180 -16.31 -13.18 5.27
N VAL A 181 -15.41 -12.90 6.20
CA VAL A 181 -15.28 -13.65 7.44
C VAL A 181 -14.92 -12.71 8.58
N LEU A 182 -15.56 -12.91 9.73
CA LEU A 182 -15.16 -12.29 11.00
C LEU A 182 -14.10 -13.21 11.64
N VAL A 183 -12.96 -12.65 11.99
CA VAL A 183 -11.78 -13.40 12.47
C VAL A 183 -11.48 -13.18 13.95
N GLY A 184 -12.32 -12.43 14.65
CA GLY A 184 -12.19 -12.17 16.08
C GLY A 184 -13.18 -11.13 16.59
N GLU A 185 -12.90 -10.61 17.78
CA GLU A 185 -13.66 -9.50 18.36
C GLU A 185 -13.29 -8.18 17.71
N THR A 186 -14.29 -7.32 17.47
CA THR A 186 -14.08 -5.98 16.93
C THR A 186 -13.25 -5.13 17.89
N GLY A 187 -12.23 -4.47 17.37
CA GLY A 187 -11.38 -3.55 18.12
C GLY A 187 -11.93 -2.12 18.13
N THR A 188 -11.37 -1.29 19.00
CA THR A 188 -11.63 0.15 19.01
C THR A 188 -10.71 0.88 18.01
N VAL A 189 -11.24 1.83 17.25
CA VAL A 189 -10.41 2.65 16.34
C VAL A 189 -9.35 3.39 17.19
N GLY A 190 -8.08 3.22 16.83
CA GLY A 190 -6.94 3.85 17.52
C GLY A 190 -6.28 2.98 18.61
N THR A 191 -6.82 1.83 18.98
CA THR A 191 -6.24 0.96 20.04
C THR A 191 -5.36 -0.19 19.51
N ALA A 192 -5.17 -0.28 18.19
CA ALA A 192 -4.43 -1.34 17.50
C ALA A 192 -4.94 -2.78 17.76
N GLU A 193 -6.14 -2.92 18.32
CA GLU A 193 -6.83 -4.19 18.56
C GLU A 193 -7.45 -4.74 17.27
N GLY A 194 -7.63 -6.07 17.23
CA GLY A 194 -8.27 -6.77 16.11
C GLY A 194 -7.27 -7.39 15.13
N LEU A 195 -7.70 -7.56 13.88
CA LEU A 195 -6.90 -8.23 12.84
C LEU A 195 -5.61 -7.45 12.56
N SER A 196 -4.49 -8.17 12.49
CA SER A 196 -3.17 -7.58 12.21
C SER A 196 -2.85 -7.54 10.71
N SER A 197 -2.90 -8.70 10.04
CA SER A 197 -2.48 -8.86 8.65
C SER A 197 -3.25 -9.96 7.94
N VAL A 198 -3.44 -9.82 6.63
CA VAL A 198 -3.93 -10.87 5.72
C VAL A 198 -2.80 -11.26 4.78
N VAL A 199 -2.64 -12.58 4.57
CA VAL A 199 -1.71 -13.17 3.62
C VAL A 199 -2.50 -14.17 2.77
N TRP A 200 -2.19 -14.23 1.48
CA TRP A 200 -2.78 -15.18 0.54
C TRP A 200 -1.65 -15.93 -0.14
N GLY A 201 -1.72 -17.26 -0.15
CA GLY A 201 -0.80 -18.14 -0.88
C GLY A 201 -1.50 -19.41 -1.33
#